data_AF-A0A8B8ASW7-F1
#
_entry.id   AF-A0A8B8ASW7-F1
#
_cell.length_a   1.000
_cell.length_b   1.000
_cell.length_c   1.000
_cell.angle_alpha   90.00
_cell.angle_beta   90.00
_cell.angle_gamma   90.00
#
_symmetry.space_group_name_H-M   'P 1'
#
loop_
_entity.id
_entity.type
_entity.pdbx_description
1 polymer ?
#
loop_
_entity_poly.entity_id
_entity_poly.type
_entity_poly.pdbx_seq_one_letter_code
_entity_poly.pdbx_strand_id
1 'polypeptide(L)'
;MCHSNVKMANKLYVLGVCLCFLGMTAALGVRGFRPGWISSESRPMDPRTLDIVNSVKDGILARLTADDKTGIFEPISVKTQVTTGVNYYVKIKTGADRYIHVHLYRRFRSTSLVGIQTGKTLEEEITYF
;
A
#
# COMPACT_ATOMS: atom_id res chain seq x y z
N MET A 1 2.59 -37.26 -43.69
CA MET A 1 2.42 -35.81 -43.44
C MET A 1 1.39 -35.60 -42.34
N CYS A 2 1.80 -35.51 -41.07
CA CYS A 2 0.89 -35.27 -39.96
C CYS A 2 1.57 -34.37 -38.92
N HIS A 3 1.75 -33.08 -39.27
CA HIS A 3 2.50 -32.13 -38.44
C HIS A 3 1.84 -30.73 -38.38
N SER A 4 0.53 -30.62 -38.60
CA SER A 4 -0.17 -29.31 -38.62
C SER A 4 -1.38 -29.16 -37.69
N ASN A 5 -1.85 -30.20 -36.99
CA ASN A 5 -3.05 -30.07 -36.16
C ASN A 5 -2.82 -29.64 -34.69
N VAL A 6 -1.57 -29.56 -34.22
CA VAL A 6 -1.29 -29.14 -32.83
C VAL A 6 -1.27 -27.61 -32.67
N LYS A 7 -1.03 -26.83 -33.74
CA LYS A 7 -0.90 -25.37 -33.65
C LYS A 7 -2.22 -24.58 -33.59
N MET A 8 -3.34 -25.13 -34.11
CA MET A 8 -4.63 -24.41 -34.10
C MET A 8 -5.41 -24.57 -32.79
N ALA A 9 -5.31 -25.71 -32.11
CA ALA A 9 -6.03 -25.94 -30.84
C ALA A 9 -5.54 -25.02 -29.70
N ASN A 10 -4.27 -24.61 -29.72
CA ASN A 10 -3.69 -23.74 -28.69
C ASN A 10 -4.11 -22.26 -28.83
N LYS A 11 -4.49 -21.80 -30.03
CA LYS A 11 -4.92 -20.40 -30.24
C LYS A 11 -6.37 -20.16 -29.82
N LEU A 12 -7.22 -21.19 -29.87
CA LEU A 12 -8.63 -21.07 -29.50
C LEU A 12 -8.83 -21.12 -27.97
N TYR A 13 -7.97 -21.84 -27.25
CA TYR A 13 -8.01 -21.91 -25.78
C TYR A 13 -7.56 -20.59 -25.12
N VAL A 14 -6.60 -19.89 -25.71
CA VAL A 14 -6.09 -18.61 -25.19
C VAL A 14 -7.11 -17.47 -25.34
N LEU A 15 -7.95 -17.49 -26.38
CA LEU A 15 -9.02 -16.50 -26.53
C LEU A 15 -10.22 -16.79 -25.60
N GLY A 16 -10.53 -18.06 -25.33
CA GLY A 16 -11.64 -18.46 -24.45
C GLY A 16 -11.38 -18.22 -22.96
N VAL A 17 -10.12 -18.22 -22.52
CA VAL A 17 -9.76 -17.93 -21.11
C VAL A 17 -9.72 -16.42 -20.82
N CYS A 18 -9.61 -15.58 -21.86
CA CYS A 18 -9.55 -14.13 -21.70
C CYS A 18 -10.92 -13.46 -21.48
N LEU A 19 -12.02 -14.09 -21.95
CA LEU A 19 -13.37 -13.53 -21.75
C LEU A 19 -14.06 -13.94 -20.44
N CYS A 20 -13.55 -14.93 -19.70
CA CYS A 20 -14.14 -15.34 -18.43
C CYS A 20 -13.72 -14.49 -17.22
N PHE A 21 -12.73 -13.59 -17.37
CA PHE A 21 -12.31 -12.66 -16.30
C PHE A 21 -12.88 -11.25 -16.43
N LEU A 22 -13.53 -10.89 -17.55
CA LEU A 22 -14.13 -9.56 -17.74
C LEU A 22 -15.61 -9.49 -17.32
N GLY A 23 -16.27 -10.62 -17.07
CA GLY A 23 -17.72 -10.68 -16.83
C GLY A 23 -18.19 -10.77 -15.36
N MET A 24 -17.31 -11.03 -14.39
CA MET A 24 -17.71 -11.29 -12.99
C MET A 24 -17.25 -10.25 -11.96
N THR A 25 -16.60 -9.15 -12.36
CA THR A 25 -16.13 -8.14 -11.40
C THR A 25 -17.12 -6.99 -11.19
N ALA A 26 -18.22 -6.94 -11.93
CA ALA A 26 -19.20 -5.86 -11.80
C ALA A 26 -20.15 -6.01 -10.58
N ALA A 27 -20.24 -7.20 -9.97
CA ALA A 27 -21.23 -7.47 -8.91
C ALA A 27 -20.66 -7.49 -7.48
N LEU A 28 -19.33 -7.44 -7.31
CA LEU A 28 -18.68 -7.34 -6.01
C LEU A 28 -17.69 -6.19 -6.11
N GLY A 29 -17.86 -5.13 -5.33
CA GLY A 29 -17.05 -3.90 -5.33
C GLY A 29 -15.59 -4.10 -4.91
N VAL A 30 -14.90 -5.08 -5.47
CA VAL A 30 -13.47 -5.29 -5.34
C VAL A 30 -12.79 -4.19 -6.14
N ARG A 31 -12.57 -3.03 -5.50
CA ARG A 31 -11.75 -1.94 -6.04
C ARG A 31 -10.35 -2.49 -6.30
N GLY A 32 -10.11 -2.93 -7.52
CA GLY A 32 -8.87 -3.60 -7.91
C GLY A 32 -7.65 -2.71 -7.68
N PHE A 33 -6.67 -3.23 -6.97
CA PHE A 33 -5.36 -2.61 -6.84
C PHE A 33 -4.74 -2.43 -8.24
N ARG A 34 -4.60 -1.18 -8.69
CA ARG A 34 -3.87 -0.87 -9.93
C ARG A 34 -2.38 -0.73 -9.59
N PRO A 35 -1.48 -1.45 -10.28
CA PRO A 35 -0.05 -1.26 -10.09
C PRO A 35 0.36 0.20 -10.30
N GLY A 36 1.21 0.72 -9.42
CA GLY A 36 1.70 2.10 -9.47
C GLY A 36 0.71 3.16 -8.96
N TRP A 37 -0.57 2.82 -8.72
CA TRP A 37 -1.55 3.79 -8.22
C TRP A 37 -1.67 3.76 -6.70
N ILE A 38 -1.62 4.93 -6.05
CA ILE A 38 -1.93 5.07 -4.63
C ILE A 38 -3.44 4.96 -4.42
N SER A 39 -3.90 4.27 -3.37
CA SER A 39 -5.32 4.17 -3.07
C SER A 39 -5.95 5.57 -2.92
N SER A 40 -7.10 5.78 -3.55
CA SER A 40 -7.80 7.08 -3.52
C SER A 40 -8.21 7.48 -2.09
N GLU A 41 -8.76 6.52 -1.35
CA GLU A 41 -9.21 6.73 0.03
C GLU A 41 -8.17 6.22 1.03
N SER A 42 -8.04 6.94 2.14
CA SER A 42 -7.33 6.44 3.32
C SER A 42 -8.22 5.46 4.08
N ARG A 43 -7.61 4.42 4.64
CA ARG A 43 -8.27 3.43 5.48
C ARG A 43 -7.76 3.53 6.92
N PRO A 44 -8.58 3.20 7.93
CA PRO A 44 -8.10 3.13 9.31
C PRO A 44 -7.04 2.03 9.48
N MET A 45 -6.30 2.08 10.60
CA MET A 45 -5.34 1.02 10.91
C MET A 45 -6.02 -0.31 11.19
N ASP A 46 -5.64 -1.32 10.41
CA ASP A 46 -5.91 -2.71 10.70
C ASP A 46 -4.70 -3.35 11.43
N PRO A 47 -4.89 -4.46 12.18
CA PRO A 47 -3.81 -5.09 12.95
C PRO A 47 -2.58 -5.47 12.11
N ARG A 48 -2.78 -5.94 10.87
CA ARG A 48 -1.66 -6.34 10.00
C ARG A 48 -0.84 -5.13 9.58
N THR A 49 -1.47 -4.00 9.25
CA THR A 49 -0.75 -2.78 8.90
C THR A 49 -0.06 -2.17 10.11
N LEU A 50 -0.68 -2.24 11.29
CA LEU A 50 -0.09 -1.78 12.54
C LEU A 50 1.20 -2.56 12.87
N ASP A 51 1.21 -3.89 12.69
CA ASP A 51 2.42 -4.71 12.88
C ASP A 51 3.57 -4.27 11.97
N ILE A 52 3.27 -3.88 10.73
CA ILE A 52 4.28 -3.36 9.78
C ILE A 52 4.89 -2.08 10.31
N VAL A 53 4.06 -1.14 10.76
CA VAL A 53 4.53 0.14 11.31
C VAL A 53 5.36 -0.09 12.58
N ASN A 54 4.88 -0.96 13.48
CA ASN A 54 5.58 -1.29 14.71
C ASN A 54 6.94 -1.95 14.46
N SER A 55 7.08 -2.78 13.41
CA SER A 55 8.35 -3.43 13.06
C SER A 55 9.48 -2.46 12.71
N VAL A 56 9.14 -1.22 12.34
CA VAL A 56 10.10 -0.16 11.99
C VAL A 56 9.97 1.07 12.89
N LYS A 57 9.24 0.96 14.00
CA LYS A 57 8.96 2.08 14.92
C LYS A 57 10.23 2.77 15.38
N ASP A 58 11.23 2.00 15.81
CA ASP A 58 12.49 2.56 16.29
C ASP A 58 13.22 3.33 15.18
N GLY A 59 13.17 2.84 13.94
CA GLY A 59 13.72 3.53 12.77
C GLY A 59 12.98 4.82 12.43
N ILE A 60 11.66 4.87 12.64
CA ILE A 60 10.87 6.09 12.49
C ILE A 60 11.29 7.09 13.57
N LEU A 61 11.28 6.68 14.84
CA LEU A 61 11.65 7.53 15.97
C LEU A 61 13.08 8.05 15.86
N ALA A 62 14.02 7.26 15.33
CA ALA A 62 15.40 7.71 15.12
C ALA A 62 15.54 8.89 14.14
N ARG A 63 14.59 9.04 13.20
CA ARG A 63 14.58 10.12 12.20
C ARG A 63 13.80 11.36 12.63
N LEU A 64 13.12 11.31 13.78
CA LEU A 64 12.34 12.42 14.31
C LEU A 64 13.20 13.33 15.21
N THR A 65 12.92 14.63 15.17
CA THR A 65 13.53 15.62 16.06
C THR A 65 12.94 15.53 17.47
N ALA A 66 13.54 16.23 18.44
CA ALA A 66 13.00 16.29 19.81
C ALA A 66 11.58 16.89 19.84
N ASP A 67 11.31 17.88 18.99
CA ASP A 67 10.01 18.55 18.91
C ASP A 67 8.92 17.63 18.34
N ASP A 68 9.29 16.68 17.46
CA ASP A 68 8.35 15.70 16.93
C ASP A 68 8.04 14.56 17.92
N LYS A 69 8.86 14.40 18.97
CA LYS A 69 8.76 13.31 19.97
C LYS A 69 8.05 13.79 21.23
N THR A 70 6.72 13.77 21.23
CA THR A 70 5.95 14.18 22.42
C THR A 70 5.60 13.02 23.36
N GLY A 71 6.13 11.82 23.09
CA GLY A 71 5.79 10.58 23.81
C GLY A 71 4.56 9.85 23.24
N ILE A 72 3.81 10.49 22.33
CA ILE A 72 2.72 9.87 21.59
C ILE A 72 3.26 9.25 20.30
N PHE A 73 2.84 8.02 20.00
CA PHE A 73 3.06 7.37 18.71
C PHE A 73 1.85 6.51 18.37
N GLU A 74 0.91 7.08 17.62
CA GLU A 74 -0.36 6.44 17.30
C GLU A 74 -0.61 6.47 15.78
N PRO A 75 -0.39 5.35 15.07
CA PRO A 75 -0.74 5.24 13.65
C PRO A 75 -2.27 5.26 13.48
N ILE A 76 -2.78 6.18 12.67
CA ILE A 76 -4.24 6.42 12.55
C ILE A 76 -4.84 5.97 11.22
N SER A 77 -4.13 6.16 10.11
CA SER A 77 -4.66 5.84 8.77
C SER A 77 -3.56 5.52 7.78
N VAL A 78 -3.91 4.75 6.73
CA VAL A 78 -2.98 4.32 5.68
C VAL A 78 -3.57 4.48 4.29
N LYS A 79 -2.71 4.82 3.34
CA LYS A 79 -2.89 4.57 1.91
C LYS A 79 -1.84 3.59 1.42
N THR A 80 -2.21 2.81 0.41
CA THR A 80 -1.35 1.75 -0.12
C THR A 80 -1.18 1.89 -1.63
N GLN A 81 0.01 1.53 -2.13
CA GLN A 81 0.31 1.48 -3.55
C GLN A 81 1.03 0.16 -3.85
N VAL A 82 0.53 -0.61 -4.81
CA VAL A 82 1.13 -1.88 -5.23
C VAL A 82 2.16 -1.63 -6.32
N THR A 83 3.37 -2.18 -6.17
CA THR A 83 4.47 -2.10 -7.14
C THR A 83 5.09 -3.50 -7.29
N THR A 84 6.43 -3.65 -7.28
CA THR A 84 7.11 -4.94 -7.08
C THR A 84 7.09 -5.42 -5.61
N GLY A 85 6.52 -4.58 -4.74
CA GLY A 85 6.13 -4.85 -3.36
C GLY A 85 4.90 -4.01 -3.02
N VAL A 86 4.79 -3.54 -1.78
CA VAL A 86 3.72 -2.64 -1.36
C VAL A 86 4.30 -1.45 -0.63
N ASN A 87 3.98 -0.25 -1.11
CA ASN A 87 4.20 0.99 -0.39
C ASN A 87 3.03 1.25 0.55
N TYR A 88 3.33 1.63 1.80
CA TYR A 88 2.38 2.05 2.81
C TYR A 88 2.69 3.50 3.18
N TYR A 89 1.72 4.38 2.98
CA TYR A 89 1.79 5.77 3.39
C TYR A 89 0.91 5.93 4.63
N VAL A 90 1.53 6.12 5.78
CA VAL A 90 0.88 6.03 7.09
C VAL A 90 0.88 7.40 7.74
N LYS A 91 -0.29 7.86 8.20
CA LYS A 91 -0.40 9.01 9.07
C LYS A 91 -0.29 8.55 10.52
N ILE A 92 0.63 9.17 11.27
CA ILE A 92 0.90 8.86 12.67
C ILE A 92 0.74 10.13 13.48
N LYS A 93 -0.07 10.08 14.53
CA LYS A 93 -0.16 11.14 15.53
C LYS A 93 1.05 11.04 16.45
N THR A 94 1.74 12.15 16.60
CA THR A 94 2.94 12.26 17.43
C THR A 94 2.80 13.28 18.55
N GLY A 95 1.65 13.98 18.64
CA GLY A 95 1.30 14.93 19.71
C GLY A 95 -0.17 15.36 19.60
N ALA A 96 -0.63 16.32 20.41
CA ALA A 96 -2.04 16.77 20.42
C ALA A 96 -2.55 17.14 19.02
N ASP A 97 -1.85 18.06 18.34
CA ASP A 97 -2.13 18.51 16.97
C ASP A 97 -0.91 18.32 16.05
N ARG A 98 -0.10 17.30 16.34
CA ARG A 98 1.12 17.00 15.59
C ARG A 98 1.02 15.64 14.93
N TYR A 99 1.26 15.62 13.63
CA TYR A 99 1.21 14.42 12.82
C TYR A 99 2.45 14.33 11.93
N ILE A 100 2.77 13.11 11.54
CA ILE A 100 3.76 12.79 10.52
C ILE A 100 3.14 11.89 9.46
N HIS A 101 3.63 12.00 8.24
CA HIS A 101 3.38 11.02 7.19
C HIS A 101 4.63 10.17 7.01
N VAL A 102 4.48 8.85 7.05
CA VAL A 102 5.56 7.88 6.93
C VAL A 102 5.36 7.04 5.68
N HIS A 103 6.38 6.95 4.85
CA HIS A 103 6.39 6.07 3.68
C HIS A 103 7.24 4.83 3.99
N LEU A 104 6.59 3.68 4.00
CA LEU A 104 7.21 2.37 4.18
C LEU A 104 7.12 1.59 2.87
N TYR A 105 8.15 0.81 2.57
CA TYR A 105 8.13 -0.18 1.51
C TYR A 105 8.26 -1.57 2.10
N ARG A 106 7.34 -2.47 1.76
CA ARG A 106 7.38 -3.87 2.17
C ARG A 106 7.49 -4.78 0.96
N ARG A 107 8.46 -5.69 1.02
CA ARG A 107 8.61 -6.79 0.06
C ARG A 107 8.80 -8.09 0.84
N PHE A 108 7.86 -9.02 0.65
CA PHE A 108 7.78 -10.26 1.45
C PHE A 108 7.70 -9.98 2.96
N ARG A 109 8.73 -10.38 3.72
CA ARG A 109 8.84 -10.18 5.17
C ARG A 109 9.77 -9.01 5.55
N SER A 110 10.36 -8.33 4.57
CA SER A 110 11.22 -7.17 4.81
C SER A 110 10.42 -5.88 4.69
N THR A 111 10.56 -5.01 5.68
CA THR A 111 9.97 -3.67 5.72
C THR A 111 11.10 -2.65 5.81
N SER A 112 11.03 -1.60 5.01
CA SER A 112 12.01 -0.53 4.98
C SER A 112 11.32 0.82 5.09
N LEU A 113 11.90 1.71 5.88
CA LEU A 113 11.48 3.10 5.98
C LEU A 113 12.06 3.89 4.81
N VAL A 114 11.20 4.36 3.93
CA VAL A 114 11.59 5.09 2.71
C VAL A 114 11.68 6.59 3.00
N GLY A 115 10.64 7.16 3.61
CA GLY A 115 10.55 8.60 3.84
C GLY A 115 9.69 8.98 5.03
N ILE A 116 9.88 10.21 5.53
CA ILE A 116 9.07 10.83 6.58
C ILE A 116 8.85 12.29 6.20
N GLN A 117 7.62 12.76 6.38
CA GLN A 117 7.28 14.18 6.39
C GLN A 117 6.76 14.54 7.79
N THR A 118 7.34 15.57 8.40
CA THR A 118 6.94 16.11 9.70
C THR A 118 6.04 17.34 9.53
N GLY A 119 5.50 17.87 10.64
CA GLY A 119 4.69 19.09 10.62
C GLY A 119 3.34 18.94 9.91
N LYS A 120 2.78 17.72 9.86
CA LYS A 120 1.49 17.44 9.23
C LYS A 120 0.34 17.69 10.20
N THR A 121 -0.85 17.90 9.65
CA THR A 121 -2.10 18.05 10.42
C THR A 121 -3.00 16.81 10.29
N LEU A 122 -4.08 16.78 11.07
CA LEU A 122 -5.06 15.70 11.02
C LEU A 122 -5.82 15.69 9.68
N GLU A 123 -6.11 16.86 9.12
CA GLU A 123 -6.91 17.05 7.91
C GLU A 123 -6.09 16.87 6.64
N GLU A 124 -4.76 17.04 6.71
CA GLU A 124 -3.90 16.98 5.53
C GLU A 124 -3.94 15.60 4.88
N GLU A 125 -4.22 15.53 3.59
CA GLU A 125 -4.34 14.27 2.88
C GLU A 125 -2.98 13.57 2.75
N ILE A 126 -2.99 12.24 2.86
CA ILE A 126 -1.83 11.43 2.50
C ILE A 126 -1.69 11.41 0.97
N THR A 127 -0.61 12.00 0.46
CA THR A 127 -0.21 11.96 -0.95
C THR A 127 1.05 11.11 -1.15
N TYR A 128 1.43 10.90 -2.41
CA TYR A 128 2.74 10.34 -2.74
C TYR A 128 3.86 11.32 -2.35
N PHE A 129 4.96 10.80 -1.82
CA PHE A 129 6.22 11.51 -1.54
C PHE A 129 7.39 10.53 -1.45
#